data_AF-A0A521TLB0-F1
#
_entry.id   AF-A0A521TLB0-F1
#
_cell.length_a   1.000
_cell.length_b   1.000
_cell.length_c   1.000
_cell.angle_alpha   90.00
_cell.angle_beta   90.00
_cell.angle_gamma   90.00
#
_symmetry.space_group_name_H-M   'P 1'
#
loop_
_entity.id
_entity.type
_entity.pdbx_description
1 polymer ?
#
loop_
_entity_poly.entity_id
_entity_poly.type
_entity_poly.pdbx_seq_one_letter_code
_entity_poly.pdbx_strand_id
1 'polypeptide(L)'
;MAKVKVKVGTDTNSTSRVARTEGVSVVTFGLIDVESGNMVGSFCSEREALLAVAATAREHGAASDAVLSLSLFRWDVPAEQGFIADGADLLQRAVSAGGGPADRRAR
;
A
#
# COMPACT_ATOMS: atom_id res chain seq x y z
N MET A 1 3.74 64.12 29.39
CA MET A 1 3.00 62.85 29.58
C MET A 1 1.94 62.74 28.49
N ALA A 2 2.07 61.79 27.55
CA ALA A 2 1.09 61.57 26.49
C ALA A 2 0.74 60.08 26.43
N LYS A 3 -0.55 59.76 26.62
CA LYS A 3 -1.13 58.43 26.38
C LYS A 3 -1.51 58.36 24.90
N VAL A 4 -1.02 57.36 24.16
CA VAL A 4 -1.56 57.03 22.83
C VAL A 4 -1.88 55.55 22.77
N LYS A 5 -3.05 55.32 22.21
CA LYS A 5 -3.96 54.19 22.32
C LYS A 5 -3.58 53.10 21.29
N VAL A 6 -3.51 51.87 21.76
CA VAL A 6 -3.31 50.67 20.93
C VAL A 6 -4.43 50.55 19.91
N LYS A 7 -4.07 50.40 18.63
CA LYS A 7 -4.95 49.86 17.60
C LYS A 7 -4.28 48.60 17.06
N VAL A 8 -4.84 47.45 17.44
CA VAL A 8 -4.50 46.14 16.89
C VAL A 8 -4.89 46.15 15.41
N GLY A 9 -3.88 46.17 14.54
CA GLY A 9 -4.02 45.91 13.12
C GLY A 9 -3.90 44.42 12.89
N THR A 10 -5.02 43.79 12.61
CA THR A 10 -5.09 42.43 12.06
C THR A 10 -4.73 42.52 10.59
N ASP A 11 -3.50 42.19 10.23
CA ASP A 11 -3.16 41.86 8.85
C ASP A 11 -2.44 40.52 8.83
N THR A 12 -3.30 39.53 8.65
CA THR A 12 -3.07 38.16 8.26
C THR A 12 -1.99 37.99 7.18
N ASN A 13 -1.24 36.90 7.36
CA ASN A 13 -0.77 36.03 6.29
C ASN A 13 0.43 36.54 5.48
N SER A 14 1.61 36.51 6.12
CA SER A 14 2.83 36.19 5.36
C SER A 14 2.64 34.78 4.80
N THR A 15 2.30 34.75 3.52
CA THR A 15 2.18 33.55 2.70
C THR A 15 3.53 32.83 2.69
N SER A 16 3.72 31.95 3.66
CA SER A 16 4.54 30.78 3.44
C SER A 16 3.88 30.07 2.26
N ARG A 17 4.52 30.15 1.08
CA ARG A 17 4.42 29.12 0.06
C ARG A 17 4.91 27.84 0.71
N VAL A 18 4.09 27.26 1.58
CA VAL A 18 4.05 25.82 1.76
C VAL A 18 3.67 25.36 0.37
N ALA A 19 4.66 24.84 -0.36
CA ALA A 19 4.36 23.94 -1.45
C ALA A 19 3.38 22.94 -0.86
N ARG A 20 2.09 23.13 -1.12
CA ARG A 20 1.12 22.07 -1.04
C ARG A 20 1.54 21.15 -2.17
N THR A 21 2.57 20.35 -1.91
CA THR A 21 2.63 19.02 -2.50
C THR A 21 1.30 18.45 -2.05
N GLU A 22 0.31 18.50 -2.94
CA GLU A 22 -0.91 17.72 -2.81
C GLU A 22 -0.44 16.37 -2.31
N GLY A 23 -0.86 16.00 -1.10
CA GLY A 23 -0.49 14.74 -0.50
C GLY A 23 -0.98 13.67 -1.45
N VAL A 24 -0.10 13.23 -2.35
CA VAL A 24 -0.34 12.07 -3.18
C VAL A 24 -0.45 10.98 -2.14
N SER A 25 -1.68 10.62 -1.81
CA SER A 25 -1.98 9.46 -0.99
C SER A 25 -1.56 8.28 -1.84
N VAL A 26 -0.25 7.97 -1.81
CA VAL A 26 0.32 6.84 -2.52
C VAL A 26 -0.22 5.63 -1.78
N VAL A 27 -1.30 5.06 -2.32
CA VAL A 27 -1.85 3.81 -1.83
C VAL A 27 -0.72 2.79 -1.90
N THR A 28 -0.31 2.33 -0.73
CA THR A 28 0.84 1.43 -0.59
C THR A 28 0.32 0.10 -0.09
N PHE A 29 0.70 -0.97 -0.76
CA PHE A 29 0.31 -2.33 -0.43
C PHE A 29 1.54 -3.06 0.13
N GLY A 30 1.42 -3.64 1.32
CA GLY A 30 2.48 -4.37 1.99
C GLY A 30 2.17 -5.86 2.01
N LEU A 31 3.14 -6.68 1.61
CA LEU A 31 3.11 -8.12 1.76
C LEU A 31 3.96 -8.49 2.97
N ILE A 32 3.36 -9.19 3.93
CA ILE A 32 4.02 -9.62 5.16
C ILE A 32 3.97 -11.14 5.22
N ASP A 33 5.06 -11.77 5.64
CA ASP A 33 5.03 -13.14 6.11
C ASP A 33 4.62 -13.16 7.58
N VAL A 34 3.43 -13.69 7.88
CA VAL A 34 2.88 -13.68 9.24
C VAL A 34 3.58 -14.64 10.18
N GLU A 35 4.30 -15.65 9.68
CA GLU A 35 5.06 -16.55 10.54
C GLU A 35 6.31 -15.88 11.09
N SER A 36 7.05 -15.19 10.22
CA SER A 36 8.27 -14.47 10.64
C SER A 36 8.01 -13.03 11.09
N GLY A 37 6.83 -12.48 10.80
CA GLY A 37 6.48 -11.08 11.02
C GLY A 37 7.23 -10.10 10.12
N ASN A 38 7.93 -10.61 9.09
CA ASN A 38 8.76 -9.79 8.22
C ASN A 38 7.99 -9.28 7.01
N MET A 39 8.30 -8.04 6.61
CA MET A 39 7.81 -7.50 5.35
C MET A 39 8.55 -8.14 4.18
N VAL A 40 7.82 -8.83 3.33
CA VAL A 40 8.34 -9.47 2.11
C VAL A 40 8.49 -8.44 1.00
N GLY A 41 7.54 -7.50 0.88
CA GLY A 41 7.58 -6.47 -0.14
C GLY A 41 6.56 -5.36 0.05
N SER A 42 6.78 -4.26 -0.65
CA SER A 42 5.86 -3.13 -0.72
C SER A 42 5.62 -2.77 -2.19
N PHE A 43 4.37 -2.48 -2.53
CA PHE A 43 3.88 -2.32 -3.89
C PHE A 43 3.00 -1.08 -4.01
N CYS A 44 2.99 -0.48 -5.19
CA CYS A 44 2.17 0.70 -5.49
C CYS A 44 0.74 0.31 -5.91
N SER A 45 0.47 -0.98 -6.12
CA SER A 45 -0.85 -1.49 -6.48
C SER A 45 -1.11 -2.88 -5.91
N GLU A 46 -2.38 -3.20 -5.63
CA GLU A 46 -2.82 -4.54 -5.21
C GLU A 46 -2.42 -5.58 -6.26
N ARG A 47 -2.59 -5.25 -7.54
CA ARG A 47 -2.29 -6.17 -8.65
C ARG A 47 -0.81 -6.55 -8.69
N GLU A 48 0.10 -5.61 -8.49
CA GLU A 48 1.54 -5.92 -8.43
C GLU A 48 1.88 -6.83 -7.25
N ALA A 49 1.28 -6.58 -6.08
CA ALA A 49 1.45 -7.44 -4.92
C ALA A 49 0.94 -8.87 -5.20
N LEU A 50 -0.24 -8.99 -5.83
CA LEU A 50 -0.80 -10.27 -6.24
C LEU A 50 0.07 -10.99 -7.28
N LEU A 51 0.67 -10.26 -8.22
CA LEU A 51 1.61 -10.85 -9.19
C LEU A 51 2.89 -11.33 -8.51
N ALA A 52 3.38 -10.62 -7.50
CA ALA A 52 4.52 -11.05 -6.70
C ALA A 52 4.21 -12.35 -5.94
N VAL A 53 3.04 -12.45 -5.30
CA VAL A 53 2.59 -13.69 -4.66
C VAL A 53 2.47 -14.83 -5.67
N ALA A 54 1.94 -14.58 -6.87
CA ALA A 54 1.85 -15.58 -7.93
C ALA A 54 3.23 -16.05 -8.40
N ALA A 55 4.22 -15.16 -8.46
CA ALA A 55 5.60 -15.51 -8.77
C ALA A 55 6.20 -16.39 -7.66
N THR A 56 6.06 -15.99 -6.40
CA THR A 56 6.51 -16.79 -5.25
C THR A 56 5.86 -18.18 -5.23
N ALA A 57 4.56 -18.27 -5.53
CA ALA A 57 3.84 -19.53 -5.64
C ALA A 57 4.32 -20.43 -6.79
N ARG A 58 4.81 -19.85 -7.89
CA ARG A 58 5.42 -20.61 -8.99
C ARG A 58 6.82 -21.10 -8.65
N GLU A 59 7.58 -20.34 -7.88
CA GLU A 59 8.95 -20.67 -7.48
C GLU A 59 9.00 -21.73 -6.36
N HIS A 60 8.17 -21.57 -5.33
CA HIS A 60 8.18 -22.43 -4.14
C HIS A 60 7.05 -23.46 -4.11
N GLY A 61 6.06 -23.33 -4.99
CA GLY A 61 4.86 -24.13 -5.01
C GLY A 61 3.70 -23.46 -4.28
N ALA A 62 2.53 -23.47 -4.92
CA ALA A 62 1.28 -22.89 -4.42
C ALA A 62 0.83 -23.42 -3.04
N ALA A 63 1.21 -24.66 -2.69
CA ALA A 63 0.89 -25.26 -1.40
C ALA A 63 2.04 -25.18 -0.39
N SER A 64 3.07 -24.36 -0.66
CA SER A 64 4.17 -24.16 0.29
C SER A 64 3.70 -23.31 1.46
N ASP A 65 4.09 -23.69 2.68
CA ASP A 65 3.78 -22.92 3.89
C ASP A 65 4.25 -21.47 3.77
N ALA A 66 5.40 -21.22 3.12
CA ALA A 66 5.94 -19.89 2.87
C ALA A 66 5.03 -18.98 2.00
N VAL A 67 4.11 -19.57 1.23
CA VAL A 67 3.12 -18.82 0.43
C VAL A 67 1.80 -18.70 1.19
N LEU A 68 1.44 -19.74 1.96
CA LEU A 68 0.26 -19.75 2.80
C LEU A 68 0.40 -18.86 4.04
N SER A 69 1.63 -18.53 4.45
CA SER A 69 1.92 -17.57 5.52
C SER A 69 1.95 -16.11 5.04
N LEU A 70 1.70 -15.84 3.76
CA LEU A 70 1.71 -14.47 3.24
C LEU A 70 0.37 -13.78 3.47
N SER A 71 0.44 -12.52 3.90
CA SER A 71 -0.70 -11.65 4.09
C SER A 71 -0.49 -10.31 3.41
N LEU A 72 -1.52 -9.87 2.69
CA LEU A 72 -1.52 -8.61 1.96
C LEU A 72 -2.34 -7.56 2.72
N PHE A 73 -1.72 -6.40 2.92
CA PHE A 73 -2.31 -5.26 3.61
C PHE A 73 -2.18 -3.97 2.80
N ARG A 74 -3.10 -3.03 3.03
CA ARG A 74 -2.98 -1.63 2.66
C ARG A 74 -2.37 -0.84 3.81
N TRP A 75 -1.23 -0.22 3.54
CA TRP A 75 -0.47 0.58 4.49
C TRP A 75 -0.98 2.02 4.64
N ASP A 76 -1.82 2.47 3.69
CA ASP A 76 -2.40 3.80 3.71
C ASP A 76 -3.58 3.94 4.69
N VAL A 77 -4.06 2.82 5.24
CA VAL A 77 -5.17 2.76 6.19
C VAL A 77 -4.75 2.03 7.48
N PRO A 78 -5.46 2.22 8.61
CA PRO A 78 -5.19 1.48 9.83
C PRO A 78 -5.25 -0.04 9.58
N ALA A 79 -4.41 -0.81 10.28
CA ALA A 79 -4.29 -2.27 10.08
C ALA A 79 -5.64 -3.01 10.15
N GLU A 80 -6.56 -2.55 11.00
CA GLU A 80 -7.92 -3.09 11.15
C GLU A 80 -8.77 -2.98 9.86
N GLN A 81 -8.45 -2.03 8.99
CA GLN A 81 -9.12 -1.78 7.71
C GLN A 81 -8.21 -2.08 6.50
N GLY A 82 -6.93 -2.34 6.76
CA GLY A 82 -5.91 -2.55 5.74
C GLY A 82 -5.82 -3.99 5.28
N PHE A 83 -6.36 -4.96 6.01
CA PHE A 83 -6.31 -6.36 5.60
C PHE A 83 -7.07 -6.59 4.29
N ILE A 84 -6.39 -7.19 3.30
CA ILE A 84 -6.97 -7.50 1.99
C ILE A 84 -7.28 -9.00 1.87
N ALA A 85 -6.26 -9.83 2.10
CA ALA A 85 -6.32 -11.28 1.99
C ALA A 85 -5.05 -11.91 2.58
N ASP A 86 -5.13 -13.17 2.99
CA ASP A 86 -4.02 -14.00 3.44
C ASP A 86 -4.02 -15.40 2.81
N GLY A 87 -2.89 -16.07 2.92
CA GLY A 87 -2.66 -17.46 2.56
C GLY A 87 -3.36 -17.94 1.31
N ALA A 88 -4.32 -18.86 1.48
CA ALA A 88 -5.05 -19.48 0.37
C ALA A 88 -5.92 -18.48 -0.41
N ASP A 89 -6.57 -17.53 0.27
CA ASP A 89 -7.40 -16.51 -0.37
C ASP A 89 -6.53 -15.55 -1.18
N LEU A 90 -5.39 -15.15 -0.62
CA LEU A 90 -4.41 -14.32 -1.31
C LEU A 90 -3.86 -15.02 -2.55
N LEU A 91 -3.55 -16.31 -2.45
CA LEU A 91 -3.08 -17.12 -3.56
C LEU A 91 -4.13 -17.29 -4.67
N GLN A 92 -5.40 -17.53 -4.32
CA GLN A 92 -6.47 -17.61 -5.31
C GLN A 92 -6.62 -16.29 -6.09
N ARG A 93 -6.53 -15.16 -5.39
CA ARG A 93 -6.53 -13.83 -6.02
C ARG A 93 -5.30 -13.63 -6.88
N ALA A 94 -4.13 -14.06 -6.44
CA ALA A 94 -2.87 -13.99 -7.17
C ALA A 94 -2.92 -14.78 -8.49
N VAL A 95 -3.42 -16.02 -8.43
CA VAL A 95 -3.63 -16.87 -9.61
C VAL A 95 -4.64 -16.23 -10.57
N SER A 96 -5.73 -15.65 -10.05
CA SER A 96 -6.74 -14.96 -10.86
C SER A 96 -6.18 -13.68 -11.51
N ALA A 97 -5.35 -12.92 -10.80
CA ALA A 97 -4.70 -11.71 -11.29
C ALA A 97 -3.60 -12.01 -12.34
N GLY A 98 -2.91 -13.15 -12.19
CA GLY A 98 -1.93 -13.66 -13.14
C GLY A 98 -2.53 -14.40 -14.34
N GLY A 99 -3.81 -14.80 -14.28
CA GLY A 99 -4.54 -15.55 -15.30
C GLY A 99 -5.41 -14.74 -16.26
N GLY A 100 -5.35 -13.40 -16.20
CA GLY A 100 -6.01 -12.53 -17.17
C GLY A 100 -5.43 -12.68 -18.60
N PRO A 101 -6.17 -12.32 -19.67
CA PRO A 101 -5.96 -12.73 -21.07
C PRO A 101 -4.69 -12.22 -21.79
N ALA A 102 -3.60 -11.95 -21.07
CA ALA A 102 -2.29 -11.67 -21.64
C ALA A 102 -1.53 -12.94 -22.07
N ASP A 103 -1.92 -14.13 -21.58
CA ASP A 103 -1.27 -15.41 -21.92
C ASP A 103 -1.91 -16.12 -23.13
N ARG A 104 -2.58 -15.37 -24.02
CA ARG A 104 -3.15 -15.88 -25.28
C ARG A 104 -2.52 -15.27 -26.54
N ARG A 105 -1.38 -14.56 -26.38
CA ARG A 105 -0.62 -13.95 -27.49
C ARG A 105 0.88 -14.24 -27.38
N ALA A 106 1.28 -15.51 -27.35
CA ALA A 106 2.57 -15.96 -27.89
C ALA A 106 2.75 -17.47 -27.69
N ARG A 107 2.12 -18.28 -28.55
CA ARG A 107 2.78 -19.40 -29.26
C ARG A 107 1.81 -20.01 -30.25
#